data_AF-A0A7Y0AL33-F1
#
_entry.id   AF-A0A7Y0AL33-F1
#
_cell.length_a   1.000
_cell.length_b   1.000
_cell.length_c   1.000
_cell.angle_alpha   90.00
_cell.angle_beta   90.00
_cell.angle_gamma   90.00
#
_symmetry.space_group_name_H-M   'P 1'
#
loop_
_entity.id
_entity.type
_entity.pdbx_description
1 polymer ?
#
loop_
_entity_poly.entity_id
_entity_poly.type
_entity_poly.pdbx_seq_one_letter_code
_entity_poly.pdbx_strand_id
1 'polypeptide(L)'
;MKKKLHTLVLFFASLMTYAQVGINTTLPDPSSVLDIVSTTKGLLPPRVNLTSTTVQIGTAANAAGLLVYNTGTALPKGYYFWNGTEWRSVDSSSAVNAIATLNCSGAILDPQQTVTGGTPLVTGTILKIPYTVANGGKFTGTTLSSVGNPAVTATITDNKVESGSGSLSFSISGTPNASQTSPAGITFDLTPFITLNPGFTGCSSITVGKQVNADIKSLAVMDYLKFITDTNGTKGFSVEATTPDGLYTFRVFLRHSLQTAAATAINSTTQVQFADVQIRNNSAANKVLMWNNSTEYGAYIGQAGNTLTAVPNLFGGDVDSGNNWTTSTTATRVYWGDAGIYQGSNSGPEYRYYSWIDTSTTTKVAYTAYMMAGAVGGQTGTNPATMKVFIKIDQITAP
;
A
#
# COMPACT_ATOMS: atom_id res chain seq x y z
N MET A 1 26.46 -99.35 -11.80
CA MET A 1 26.39 -97.93 -12.24
C MET A 1 25.10 -97.21 -11.85
N LYS A 2 23.93 -97.85 -11.81
CA LYS A 2 22.64 -97.18 -11.49
C LYS A 2 22.56 -96.50 -10.10
N LYS A 3 23.16 -97.07 -9.05
CA LYS A 3 23.16 -96.48 -7.69
C LYS A 3 23.98 -95.19 -7.59
N LYS A 4 25.09 -95.06 -8.34
CA LYS A 4 25.94 -93.85 -8.34
C LYS A 4 25.28 -92.67 -9.08
N LEU A 5 24.41 -92.94 -10.05
CA LEU A 5 23.67 -91.92 -10.80
C LEU A 5 22.59 -91.23 -9.93
N HIS A 6 21.89 -91.98 -9.08
CA HIS A 6 20.86 -91.42 -8.19
C HIS A 6 21.48 -90.49 -7.14
N THR A 7 22.64 -90.85 -6.58
CA THR A 7 23.36 -90.01 -5.61
C THR A 7 23.90 -88.73 -6.25
N LEU A 8 24.36 -88.78 -7.51
CA LEU A 8 24.82 -87.61 -8.24
C LEU A 8 23.68 -86.63 -8.57
N VAL A 9 22.50 -87.14 -8.93
CA VAL A 9 21.30 -86.32 -9.19
C VAL A 9 20.82 -85.63 -7.91
N LEU A 10 20.83 -86.33 -6.77
CA LEU A 10 20.49 -85.74 -5.47
C LEU A 10 21.49 -84.65 -5.00
N PHE A 11 22.78 -84.78 -5.33
CA PHE A 11 23.81 -83.78 -5.00
C PHE A 11 23.72 -82.51 -5.87
N PHE A 12 23.33 -82.63 -7.15
CA PHE A 12 23.12 -81.46 -8.02
C PHE A 12 21.79 -80.74 -7.75
N ALA A 13 20.77 -81.45 -7.26
CA ALA A 13 19.48 -80.84 -6.88
C ALA A 13 19.60 -79.93 -5.63
N SER A 14 20.56 -80.17 -4.73
CA SER A 14 20.80 -79.33 -3.55
C SER A 14 21.56 -78.03 -3.84
N LEU A 15 22.05 -77.81 -5.06
CA LEU A 15 22.81 -76.61 -5.44
C LEU A 15 21.93 -75.47 -5.99
N MET A 16 20.60 -75.66 -6.05
CA MET A 16 19.64 -74.72 -6.65
C MET A 16 18.60 -74.20 -5.64
N THR A 17 19.00 -73.98 -4.39
CA THR A 17 18.12 -73.35 -3.38
C THR A 17 18.45 -71.87 -3.23
N TYR A 18 17.55 -70.99 -3.68
CA TYR A 18 17.62 -69.56 -3.43
C TYR A 18 17.32 -69.27 -1.94
N ALA A 19 18.17 -68.48 -1.28
CA ALA A 19 18.08 -68.18 0.16
C ALA A 19 17.39 -66.83 0.44
N GLN A 20 16.30 -66.54 -0.27
CA GLN A 20 15.44 -65.39 0.05
C GLN A 20 14.63 -65.66 1.32
N VAL A 21 14.55 -64.67 2.21
CA VAL A 21 13.82 -64.81 3.48
C VAL A 21 12.37 -64.36 3.25
N GLY A 22 11.46 -65.32 3.19
CA GLY A 22 10.02 -65.07 3.26
C GLY A 22 9.52 -65.14 4.69
N ILE A 23 8.82 -64.10 5.15
CA ILE A 23 8.03 -64.17 6.39
C ILE A 23 6.56 -64.16 5.99
N ASN A 24 5.87 -65.26 6.31
CA ASN A 24 4.45 -65.46 5.99
C ASN A 24 4.14 -65.49 4.48
N THR A 25 5.14 -65.81 3.65
CA THR A 25 5.01 -66.17 2.23
C THR A 25 6.02 -67.28 1.89
N THR A 26 5.61 -68.24 1.06
CA THR A 26 6.49 -69.28 0.51
C THR A 26 7.04 -68.93 -0.86
N LEU A 27 6.57 -67.83 -1.45
CA LEU A 27 7.04 -67.30 -2.73
C LEU A 27 7.42 -65.83 -2.55
N PRO A 28 8.57 -65.52 -1.93
CA PRO A 28 9.06 -64.15 -1.83
C PRO A 28 9.28 -63.54 -3.20
N ASP A 29 9.03 -62.24 -3.35
CA ASP A 29 9.30 -61.53 -4.60
C ASP A 29 10.78 -61.76 -5.03
N PRO A 30 11.06 -62.18 -6.29
CA PRO A 30 12.42 -62.46 -6.76
C PRO A 30 13.39 -61.28 -6.65
N SER A 31 12.88 -60.05 -6.55
CA SER A 31 13.69 -58.83 -6.38
C SER A 31 14.02 -58.51 -4.91
N SER A 32 13.54 -59.32 -3.95
CA SER A 32 13.67 -59.06 -2.52
C SER A 32 14.63 -60.04 -1.82
N VAL A 33 15.43 -59.51 -0.89
CA VAL A 33 16.23 -60.33 0.04
C VAL A 33 15.38 -60.75 1.26
N LEU A 34 14.39 -59.92 1.62
CA LEU A 34 13.40 -60.14 2.68
C LEU A 34 12.02 -59.69 2.18
N ASP A 35 11.06 -60.61 2.15
CA ASP A 35 9.66 -60.33 1.82
C ASP A 35 8.77 -60.68 3.02
N ILE A 36 7.94 -59.73 3.46
CA ILE A 36 7.06 -59.88 4.62
C ILE A 36 5.63 -59.61 4.18
N VAL A 37 4.81 -60.66 4.10
CA VAL A 37 3.42 -60.55 3.64
C VAL A 37 2.46 -60.66 4.81
N SER A 38 1.66 -59.63 5.06
CA SER A 38 0.56 -59.67 6.04
C SER A 38 -0.52 -58.65 5.70
N THR A 39 -1.78 -58.99 5.97
CA THR A 39 -2.92 -58.07 5.84
C THR A 39 -3.33 -57.45 7.18
N THR A 40 -2.80 -57.95 8.30
CA THR A 40 -3.20 -57.56 9.66
C THR A 40 -2.05 -57.19 10.60
N LYS A 41 -0.79 -57.39 10.18
CA LYS A 41 0.41 -57.05 10.95
C LYS A 41 1.37 -56.21 10.10
N GLY A 42 2.16 -55.37 10.76
CA GLY A 42 3.22 -54.57 10.13
C GLY A 42 4.61 -54.91 10.66
N LEU A 43 5.63 -54.26 10.11
CA LEU A 43 7.00 -54.32 10.62
C LEU A 43 7.19 -53.26 11.70
N LEU A 44 7.64 -53.68 12.89
CA LEU A 44 8.22 -52.75 13.88
C LEU A 44 9.73 -52.68 13.64
N PRO A 45 10.26 -51.62 13.00
CA PRO A 45 11.71 -51.46 12.90
C PRO A 45 12.30 -51.21 14.31
N PRO A 46 13.64 -51.29 14.45
CA PRO A 46 14.30 -50.98 15.71
C PRO A 46 13.83 -49.63 16.28
N ARG A 47 13.41 -49.64 17.55
CA ARG A 47 12.98 -48.46 18.29
C ARG A 47 14.18 -47.89 19.04
N VAL A 48 14.58 -46.68 18.68
CA VAL A 48 15.84 -46.09 19.13
C VAL A 48 15.58 -44.70 19.73
N ASN A 49 16.26 -44.37 20.83
CA ASN A 49 16.24 -43.01 21.37
C ASN A 49 17.28 -42.15 20.65
N LEU A 50 16.86 -41.41 19.61
CA LEU A 50 17.76 -40.48 18.93
C LEU A 50 17.90 -39.20 19.75
N THR A 51 19.10 -38.95 20.27
CA THR A 51 19.41 -37.77 21.09
C THR A 51 19.87 -36.56 20.28
N SER A 52 20.27 -36.76 19.02
CA SER A 52 20.60 -35.69 18.06
C SER A 52 20.41 -36.19 16.62
N THR A 53 20.47 -35.28 15.64
CA THR A 53 20.43 -35.67 14.22
C THR A 53 21.68 -36.42 13.76
N THR A 54 22.76 -36.47 14.54
CA THR A 54 24.03 -37.10 14.15
C THR A 54 24.43 -38.29 15.04
N VAL A 55 23.59 -38.68 15.99
CA VAL A 55 23.90 -39.71 16.99
C VAL A 55 24.23 -41.07 16.33
N GLN A 56 25.33 -41.68 16.76
CA GLN A 56 25.66 -43.07 16.44
C GLN A 56 24.88 -43.98 17.38
N ILE A 57 24.16 -44.96 16.84
CA ILE A 57 23.25 -45.81 17.62
C ILE A 57 23.88 -47.15 18.02
N GLY A 58 25.13 -47.39 17.62
CA GLY A 58 25.93 -48.58 17.94
C GLY A 58 27.43 -48.26 17.96
N THR A 59 28.26 -49.30 18.08
CA THR A 59 29.72 -49.17 18.09
C THR A 59 30.34 -48.99 16.70
N ALA A 60 29.63 -49.42 15.65
CA ALA A 60 29.98 -49.18 14.26
C ALA A 60 29.29 -47.92 13.72
N ALA A 61 29.86 -47.35 12.65
CA ALA A 61 29.24 -46.23 11.97
C ALA A 61 27.85 -46.59 11.42
N ASN A 62 26.88 -45.69 11.57
CA ASN A 62 25.54 -45.84 11.02
C ASN A 62 25.62 -46.05 9.50
N ALA A 63 25.05 -47.17 9.01
CA ALA A 63 24.99 -47.45 7.59
C ALA A 63 23.94 -46.56 6.89
N ALA A 64 24.25 -46.08 5.69
CA ALA A 64 23.28 -45.32 4.88
C ALA A 64 22.05 -46.19 4.56
N GLY A 65 20.86 -45.61 4.69
CA GLY A 65 19.58 -46.31 4.52
C GLY A 65 19.07 -47.05 5.76
N LEU A 66 19.78 -46.99 6.88
CA LEU A 66 19.32 -47.59 8.14
C LEU A 66 18.02 -46.91 8.61
N LEU A 67 16.95 -47.68 8.83
CA LEU A 67 15.61 -47.20 9.21
C LEU A 67 15.31 -47.55 10.67
N VAL A 68 14.88 -46.56 11.45
CA VAL A 68 14.51 -46.70 12.86
C VAL A 68 13.24 -45.92 13.18
N TYR A 69 12.57 -46.29 14.27
CA TYR A 69 11.54 -45.46 14.87
C TYR A 69 12.12 -44.72 16.09
N ASN A 70 12.15 -43.39 16.04
CA ASN A 70 12.63 -42.57 17.14
C ASN A 70 11.63 -42.55 18.30
N THR A 71 12.04 -43.04 19.46
CA THR A 71 11.26 -42.99 20.71
C THR A 71 11.67 -41.85 21.64
N GLY A 72 12.77 -41.16 21.32
CA GLY A 72 13.32 -40.05 22.09
C GLY A 72 12.45 -38.80 22.06
N THR A 73 12.86 -37.82 22.87
CA THR A 73 12.21 -36.50 22.96
C THR A 73 13.07 -35.38 22.41
N ALA A 74 14.36 -35.63 22.12
CA ALA A 74 15.27 -34.62 21.58
C ALA A 74 14.96 -34.27 20.12
N LEU A 75 14.42 -35.24 19.36
CA LEU A 75 13.84 -35.05 18.04
C LEU A 75 12.36 -35.44 18.07
N PRO A 76 11.50 -34.92 17.17
CA PRO A 76 10.13 -35.40 17.03
C PRO A 76 10.08 -36.92 16.89
N LYS A 77 9.14 -37.57 17.58
CA LYS A 77 8.92 -39.02 17.45
C LYS A 77 8.43 -39.35 16.05
N GLY A 78 8.92 -40.43 15.47
CA GLY A 78 8.57 -40.82 14.10
C GLY A 78 9.60 -41.74 13.46
N TYR A 79 9.39 -42.06 12.20
CA TYR A 79 10.36 -42.84 11.42
C TYR A 79 11.51 -41.95 10.96
N TYR A 80 12.74 -42.44 11.11
CA TYR A 80 13.95 -41.77 10.64
C TYR A 80 14.81 -42.74 9.85
N PHE A 81 15.48 -42.22 8.82
CA PHE A 81 16.53 -42.96 8.12
C PHE A 81 17.86 -42.21 8.19
N TRP A 82 18.96 -42.96 8.25
CA TRP A 82 20.30 -42.37 8.16
C TRP A 82 20.63 -42.11 6.69
N ASN A 83 20.83 -40.84 6.31
CA ASN A 83 21.13 -40.48 4.92
C ASN A 83 22.63 -40.60 4.55
N GLY A 84 23.47 -41.02 5.50
CA GLY A 84 24.93 -41.05 5.38
C GLY A 84 25.64 -40.05 6.28
N THR A 85 24.98 -38.94 6.65
CA THR A 85 25.53 -37.86 7.49
C THR A 85 24.66 -37.49 8.68
N GLU A 86 23.34 -37.63 8.56
CA GLU A 86 22.36 -37.28 9.58
C GLU A 86 21.11 -38.19 9.51
N TRP A 87 20.39 -38.28 10.62
CA TRP A 87 19.05 -38.83 10.73
C TRP A 87 18.04 -37.84 10.16
N ARG A 88 17.34 -38.24 9.09
CA ARG A 88 16.23 -37.48 8.52
C ARG A 88 14.92 -38.15 8.83
N SER A 89 13.94 -37.37 9.26
CA SER A 89 12.59 -37.88 9.45
C SER A 89 11.97 -38.23 8.11
N VAL A 90 11.29 -39.37 8.04
CA VAL A 90 10.37 -39.67 6.94
C VAL A 90 9.17 -38.73 7.09
N ASP A 91 8.87 -37.94 6.05
CA ASP A 91 7.74 -37.02 6.04
C ASP A 91 6.44 -37.80 6.29
N SER A 92 5.87 -37.62 7.48
CA SER A 92 4.60 -38.23 7.87
C SER A 92 3.41 -37.31 7.60
N SER A 93 3.58 -36.26 6.79
CA SER A 93 2.46 -35.40 6.43
C SER A 93 1.42 -36.20 5.64
N SER A 94 0.16 -36.01 6.02
CA SER A 94 -0.97 -36.59 5.32
C SER A 94 -0.94 -36.14 3.86
N ALA A 95 -1.11 -37.05 2.90
CA ALA A 95 -1.23 -36.76 1.47
C ALA A 95 -2.57 -36.08 1.10
N VAL A 96 -3.15 -35.32 2.04
CA VAL A 96 -4.40 -34.62 1.83
C VAL A 96 -4.14 -33.33 1.07
N ASN A 97 -5.05 -33.00 0.16
CA ASN A 97 -5.02 -31.72 -0.53
C ASN A 97 -5.25 -30.57 0.45
N ALA A 98 -4.54 -29.47 0.23
CA ALA A 98 -4.73 -28.24 1.00
C ALA A 98 -6.16 -27.73 0.83
N ILE A 99 -6.79 -27.42 1.96
CA ILE A 99 -8.03 -26.66 2.05
C ILE A 99 -7.70 -25.41 2.84
N ALA A 100 -7.95 -24.22 2.28
CA ALA A 100 -7.70 -22.93 2.93
C ALA A 100 -8.56 -21.82 2.33
N THR A 101 -8.93 -20.83 3.15
CA THR A 101 -9.64 -19.64 2.68
C THR A 101 -8.66 -18.46 2.62
N LEU A 102 -8.39 -17.95 1.42
CA LEU A 102 -7.50 -16.82 1.19
C LEU A 102 -8.12 -15.50 1.70
N ASN A 103 -7.32 -14.71 2.40
CA ASN A 103 -7.63 -13.33 2.79
C ASN A 103 -6.88 -12.36 1.86
N CYS A 104 -7.54 -12.03 0.76
CA CYS A 104 -6.93 -11.30 -0.34
C CYS A 104 -6.79 -9.78 -0.07
N SER A 105 -7.60 -9.22 0.83
CA SER A 105 -7.45 -7.82 1.25
C SER A 105 -6.21 -7.60 2.13
N GLY A 106 -5.68 -8.68 2.74
CA GLY A 106 -4.41 -8.67 3.45
C GLY A 106 -3.19 -8.96 2.57
N ALA A 107 -3.36 -9.11 1.25
CA ALA A 107 -2.25 -9.42 0.37
C ALA A 107 -1.32 -8.21 0.19
N ILE A 108 0.00 -8.45 0.21
CA ILE A 108 1.02 -7.40 0.10
C ILE A 108 2.19 -7.85 -0.77
N LEU A 109 2.95 -6.87 -1.29
CA LEU A 109 4.34 -7.08 -1.68
C LEU A 109 5.25 -6.83 -0.46
N ASP A 110 6.25 -7.68 -0.29
CA ASP A 110 7.27 -7.55 0.74
C ASP A 110 8.67 -7.69 0.09
N PRO A 111 9.50 -6.63 0.04
CA PRO A 111 9.20 -5.28 0.51
C PRO A 111 8.12 -4.59 -0.33
N GLN A 112 7.36 -3.69 0.31
CA GLN A 112 6.40 -2.84 -0.39
C GLN A 112 7.14 -1.89 -1.35
N GLN A 113 6.66 -1.81 -2.59
CA GLN A 113 7.29 -0.98 -3.63
C GLN A 113 6.26 -0.49 -4.66
N THR A 114 6.60 0.61 -5.32
CA THR A 114 5.85 1.07 -6.51
C THR A 114 6.24 0.24 -7.72
N VAL A 115 5.28 0.01 -8.61
CA VAL A 115 5.49 -0.75 -9.84
C VAL A 115 5.68 0.25 -10.97
N THR A 116 6.94 0.46 -11.35
CA THR A 116 7.33 1.50 -12.32
C THR A 116 7.79 0.85 -13.63
N GLY A 117 7.29 1.32 -14.76
CA GLY A 117 7.69 0.83 -16.09
C GLY A 117 9.20 0.99 -16.32
N GLY A 118 9.82 -0.03 -16.89
CA GLY A 118 11.26 -0.07 -17.18
C GLY A 118 12.17 -0.28 -15.95
N THR A 119 11.62 -0.31 -14.73
CA THR A 119 12.39 -0.50 -13.49
C THR A 119 12.14 -1.91 -12.95
N PRO A 120 13.16 -2.78 -12.85
CA PRO A 120 12.99 -4.12 -12.27
C PRO A 120 12.43 -4.06 -10.84
N LEU A 121 11.59 -5.03 -10.48
CA LEU A 121 11.18 -5.20 -9.09
C LEU A 121 12.38 -5.55 -8.22
N VAL A 122 12.33 -5.12 -6.95
CA VAL A 122 13.39 -5.36 -5.97
C VAL A 122 13.68 -6.85 -5.85
N THR A 123 14.94 -7.26 -5.93
CA THR A 123 15.32 -8.67 -5.82
C THR A 123 14.87 -9.26 -4.48
N GLY A 124 14.30 -10.46 -4.51
CA GLY A 124 13.78 -11.12 -3.31
C GLY A 124 12.37 -10.67 -2.89
N THR A 125 11.70 -9.84 -3.70
CA THR A 125 10.29 -9.48 -3.44
C THR A 125 9.41 -10.71 -3.44
N ILE A 126 8.55 -10.81 -2.43
CA ILE A 126 7.48 -11.80 -2.38
C ILE A 126 6.11 -11.13 -2.41
N LEU A 127 5.16 -11.82 -3.02
CA LEU A 127 3.74 -11.59 -2.84
C LEU A 127 3.28 -12.52 -1.72
N LYS A 128 2.81 -11.92 -0.63
CA LYS A 128 2.29 -12.64 0.52
C LYS A 128 0.78 -12.58 0.52
N ILE A 129 0.11 -13.74 0.50
CA ILE A 129 -1.36 -13.85 0.56
C ILE A 129 -1.72 -14.57 1.85
N PRO A 130 -2.25 -13.87 2.87
CA PRO A 130 -2.71 -14.51 4.09
C PRO A 130 -3.87 -15.48 3.82
N TYR A 131 -4.01 -16.49 4.66
CA TYR A 131 -5.18 -17.36 4.68
C TYR A 131 -5.60 -17.67 6.12
N THR A 132 -6.88 -17.99 6.28
CA THR A 132 -7.47 -18.44 7.54
C THR A 132 -7.99 -19.86 7.39
N VAL A 133 -7.94 -20.64 8.48
CA VAL A 133 -8.54 -21.98 8.58
C VAL A 133 -8.04 -22.96 7.50
N ALA A 134 -6.75 -23.30 7.57
CA ALA A 134 -6.12 -24.30 6.73
C ALA A 134 -5.97 -25.66 7.43
N ASN A 135 -5.97 -26.74 6.64
CA ASN A 135 -5.98 -28.14 7.14
C ASN A 135 -4.61 -28.82 7.19
N GLY A 136 -3.50 -28.10 6.93
CA GLY A 136 -2.17 -28.70 6.88
C GLY A 136 -1.83 -29.44 5.58
N GLY A 137 -2.71 -29.43 4.57
CA GLY A 137 -2.57 -30.22 3.34
C GLY A 137 -1.54 -29.67 2.34
N LYS A 138 -1.21 -30.49 1.33
CA LYS A 138 -0.26 -30.16 0.25
C LYS A 138 -0.94 -29.43 -0.91
N PHE A 139 -0.20 -28.56 -1.57
CA PHE A 139 -0.62 -27.86 -2.78
C PHE A 139 0.47 -27.96 -3.86
N THR A 140 0.03 -27.91 -5.11
CA THR A 140 0.89 -27.87 -6.29
C THR A 140 1.21 -26.42 -6.64
N GLY A 141 2.49 -26.16 -6.88
CA GLY A 141 3.00 -24.86 -7.27
C GLY A 141 2.60 -24.45 -8.69
N THR A 142 2.75 -23.16 -9.00
CA THR A 142 2.53 -22.62 -10.34
C THR A 142 3.22 -21.28 -10.52
N THR A 143 3.30 -20.82 -11.76
CA THR A 143 3.74 -19.47 -12.12
C THR A 143 2.57 -18.68 -12.69
N LEU A 144 2.29 -17.52 -12.13
CA LEU A 144 1.26 -16.58 -12.57
C LEU A 144 1.94 -15.40 -13.27
N SER A 145 1.37 -14.94 -14.38
CA SER A 145 1.79 -13.69 -15.02
C SER A 145 0.90 -12.55 -14.53
N SER A 146 1.48 -11.37 -14.34
CA SER A 146 0.70 -10.18 -13.99
C SER A 146 -0.18 -9.73 -15.16
N VAL A 147 -1.38 -9.23 -14.83
CA VAL A 147 -2.26 -8.52 -15.76
C VAL A 147 -1.66 -7.15 -16.09
N GLY A 148 -1.53 -6.84 -17.38
CA GLY A 148 -1.00 -5.56 -17.88
C GLY A 148 0.53 -5.44 -17.85
N ASN A 149 1.23 -6.23 -17.03
CA ASN A 149 2.69 -6.33 -17.01
C ASN A 149 3.14 -7.79 -17.10
N PRO A 150 2.97 -8.47 -18.26
CA PRO A 150 3.20 -9.92 -18.38
C PRO A 150 4.66 -10.34 -18.15
N ALA A 151 5.61 -9.40 -18.25
CA ALA A 151 7.02 -9.63 -17.90
C ALA A 151 7.27 -9.76 -16.39
N VAL A 152 6.27 -9.46 -15.54
CA VAL A 152 6.31 -9.69 -14.10
C VAL A 152 5.54 -10.96 -13.76
N THR A 153 6.22 -11.88 -13.07
CA THR A 153 5.65 -13.19 -12.71
C THR A 153 5.68 -13.41 -11.20
N ALA A 154 4.70 -14.18 -10.72
CA ALA A 154 4.59 -14.66 -9.35
C ALA A 154 4.71 -16.19 -9.35
N THR A 155 5.77 -16.73 -8.76
CA THR A 155 6.03 -18.18 -8.74
C THR A 155 5.93 -18.73 -7.33
N ILE A 156 5.17 -19.80 -7.14
CA ILE A 156 5.15 -20.59 -5.92
C ILE A 156 5.47 -22.05 -6.27
N THR A 157 6.33 -22.70 -5.48
CA THR A 157 6.67 -24.12 -5.66
C THR A 157 5.74 -25.01 -4.83
N ASP A 158 5.67 -26.29 -5.17
CA ASP A 158 4.95 -27.30 -4.39
C ASP A 158 5.32 -27.22 -2.91
N ASN A 159 4.31 -27.18 -2.04
CA ASN A 159 4.51 -27.14 -0.59
C ASN A 159 3.23 -27.57 0.15
N LYS A 160 3.15 -27.28 1.44
CA LYS A 160 1.95 -27.44 2.26
C LYS A 160 1.56 -26.12 2.92
N VAL A 161 0.28 -26.03 3.29
CA VAL A 161 -0.20 -24.98 4.19
C VAL A 161 0.04 -25.41 5.64
N GLU A 162 0.24 -24.44 6.53
CA GLU A 162 0.16 -24.68 7.98
C GLU A 162 -1.28 -24.99 8.42
N SER A 163 -1.44 -25.69 9.53
CA SER A 163 -2.78 -25.88 10.14
C SER A 163 -3.21 -24.59 10.85
N GLY A 164 -4.41 -24.09 10.57
CA GLY A 164 -4.90 -22.81 11.10
C GLY A 164 -4.63 -21.63 10.15
N SER A 165 -4.05 -20.54 10.65
CA SER A 165 -3.75 -19.36 9.83
C SER A 165 -2.31 -19.35 9.33
N GLY A 166 -2.07 -18.69 8.19
CA GLY A 166 -0.74 -18.60 7.59
C GLY A 166 -0.72 -17.71 6.37
N SER A 167 0.26 -17.88 5.49
CA SER A 167 0.33 -17.15 4.24
C SER A 167 0.98 -17.96 3.13
N LEU A 168 0.44 -17.85 1.92
CA LEU A 168 1.15 -18.24 0.70
C LEU A 168 2.19 -17.17 0.39
N SER A 169 3.36 -17.60 -0.08
CA SER A 169 4.45 -16.71 -0.45
C SER A 169 4.90 -17.04 -1.88
N PHE A 170 4.55 -16.17 -2.82
CA PHE A 170 4.99 -16.26 -4.20
C PHE A 170 6.25 -15.41 -4.38
N SER A 171 7.30 -15.98 -4.96
CA SER A 171 8.46 -15.20 -5.39
C SER A 171 8.07 -14.36 -6.60
N ILE A 172 8.26 -13.05 -6.51
CA ILE A 172 7.94 -12.10 -7.58
C ILE A 172 9.23 -11.64 -8.25
N SER A 173 9.24 -11.62 -9.57
CA SER A 173 10.35 -11.04 -10.33
C SER A 173 9.90 -10.53 -11.69
N GLY A 174 10.71 -9.68 -12.30
CA GLY A 174 10.49 -9.13 -13.63
C GLY A 174 10.65 -7.61 -13.69
N THR A 175 10.59 -7.09 -14.91
CA THR A 175 10.61 -5.66 -15.20
C THR A 175 9.25 -5.27 -15.78
N PRO A 176 8.44 -4.44 -15.10
CA PRO A 176 7.18 -3.95 -15.65
C PRO A 176 7.42 -3.19 -16.96
N ASN A 177 6.55 -3.37 -17.95
CA ASN A 177 6.59 -2.61 -19.20
C ASN A 177 5.92 -1.24 -19.04
N ALA A 178 4.95 -1.13 -18.14
CA ALA A 178 4.23 0.10 -17.84
C ALA A 178 4.12 0.32 -16.32
N SER A 179 4.21 1.58 -15.91
CA SER A 179 3.95 1.98 -14.52
C SER A 179 2.50 1.71 -14.15
N GLN A 180 2.27 1.24 -12.93
CA GLN A 180 0.92 1.07 -12.37
C GLN A 180 0.64 2.20 -11.37
N THR A 181 -0.61 2.67 -11.35
CA THR A 181 -1.02 3.88 -10.62
C THR A 181 -1.60 3.55 -9.25
N SER A 182 -1.00 4.08 -8.17
CA SER A 182 -1.64 4.09 -6.86
C SER A 182 -3.09 4.62 -6.91
N PRO A 183 -4.05 4.03 -6.17
CA PRO A 183 -3.89 2.97 -5.18
C PRO A 183 -3.78 1.55 -5.77
N ALA A 184 -3.93 1.39 -7.08
CA ALA A 184 -3.87 0.09 -7.76
C ALA A 184 -2.42 -0.27 -8.17
N GLY A 185 -1.87 -1.28 -7.50
CA GLY A 185 -0.55 -1.83 -7.85
C GLY A 185 -0.61 -2.81 -9.04
N ILE A 186 0.10 -3.92 -8.92
CA ILE A 186 0.14 -5.00 -9.91
C ILE A 186 -0.88 -6.09 -9.57
N THR A 187 -1.63 -6.55 -10.57
CA THR A 187 -2.68 -7.57 -10.41
C THR A 187 -2.21 -8.94 -10.89
N PHE A 188 -2.55 -9.99 -10.15
CA PHE A 188 -2.39 -11.40 -10.54
C PHE A 188 -3.73 -12.12 -10.52
N ASP A 189 -4.02 -12.89 -11.58
CA ASP A 189 -5.11 -13.86 -11.63
C ASP A 189 -4.66 -15.17 -10.95
N LEU A 190 -5.38 -15.57 -9.90
CA LEU A 190 -5.11 -16.77 -9.11
C LEU A 190 -5.80 -18.01 -9.69
N THR A 191 -6.65 -17.87 -10.71
CA THR A 191 -7.41 -18.99 -11.30
C THR A 191 -6.55 -20.18 -11.71
N PRO A 192 -5.34 -20.00 -12.30
CA PRO A 192 -4.46 -21.13 -12.60
C PRO A 192 -3.99 -21.88 -11.34
N PHE A 193 -3.71 -21.16 -10.25
CA PHE A 193 -3.33 -21.77 -8.96
C PHE A 193 -4.50 -22.51 -8.32
N ILE A 194 -5.70 -21.92 -8.34
CA ILE A 194 -6.92 -22.51 -7.77
C ILE A 194 -7.36 -23.74 -8.56
N THR A 195 -7.18 -23.74 -9.89
CA THR A 195 -7.49 -24.91 -10.73
C THR A 195 -6.64 -26.13 -10.35
N LEU A 196 -5.35 -25.92 -10.07
CA LEU A 196 -4.45 -26.97 -9.58
C LEU A 196 -4.75 -27.36 -8.13
N ASN A 197 -5.36 -26.47 -7.36
CA ASN A 197 -5.59 -26.62 -5.93
C ASN A 197 -7.03 -26.24 -5.55
N PRO A 198 -8.03 -27.08 -5.89
CA PRO A 198 -9.45 -26.72 -5.78
C PRO A 198 -9.95 -26.52 -4.34
N GLY A 199 -9.15 -26.89 -3.33
CA GLY A 199 -9.45 -26.63 -1.92
C GLY A 199 -9.19 -25.19 -1.46
N PHE A 200 -8.55 -24.35 -2.29
CA PHE A 200 -8.39 -22.93 -1.99
C PHE A 200 -9.63 -22.14 -2.44
N THR A 201 -10.15 -21.29 -1.55
CA THR A 201 -11.29 -20.40 -1.82
C THR A 201 -11.01 -18.97 -1.36
N GLY A 202 -11.92 -18.03 -1.58
CA GLY A 202 -11.84 -16.65 -1.05
C GLY A 202 -11.76 -15.57 -2.14
N CYS A 203 -10.84 -15.71 -3.09
CA CYS A 203 -10.77 -14.80 -4.25
C CYS A 203 -10.10 -15.47 -5.46
N SER A 204 -10.33 -14.92 -6.65
CA SER A 204 -9.68 -15.35 -7.90
C SER A 204 -8.66 -14.35 -8.44
N SER A 205 -8.53 -13.18 -7.82
CA SER A 205 -7.52 -12.18 -8.22
C SER A 205 -7.09 -11.34 -7.02
N ILE A 206 -5.88 -10.78 -7.12
CA ILE A 206 -5.26 -9.93 -6.11
C ILE A 206 -4.51 -8.78 -6.78
N THR A 207 -4.58 -7.59 -6.19
CA THR A 207 -3.82 -6.41 -6.62
C THR A 207 -2.96 -5.92 -5.48
N VAL A 208 -1.65 -5.81 -5.69
CA VAL A 208 -0.68 -5.47 -4.64
C VAL A 208 0.32 -4.41 -5.12
N GLY A 209 0.76 -3.52 -4.24
CA GLY A 209 1.73 -2.48 -4.56
C GLY A 209 1.79 -1.43 -3.46
N LYS A 210 2.73 -0.49 -3.56
CA LYS A 210 2.81 0.64 -2.62
C LYS A 210 1.71 1.65 -2.93
N GLN A 211 0.85 1.93 -1.95
CA GLN A 211 -0.03 3.08 -1.99
C GLN A 211 0.81 4.35 -1.87
N VAL A 212 0.54 5.28 -2.77
CA VAL A 212 1.18 6.59 -2.89
C VAL A 212 0.19 7.61 -2.34
N ASN A 213 0.41 8.04 -1.10
CA ASN A 213 -0.42 9.04 -0.43
C ASN A 213 0.20 10.43 -0.62
N ALA A 214 -0.66 11.46 -0.71
CA ALA A 214 -0.21 12.84 -0.64
C ALA A 214 0.00 13.27 0.82
N ASP A 215 1.03 14.08 1.06
CA ASP A 215 1.27 14.71 2.36
C ASP A 215 0.46 16.00 2.47
N ILE A 216 -0.18 16.22 3.62
CA ILE A 216 -0.91 17.44 3.91
C ILE A 216 -0.17 18.23 4.99
N LYS A 217 0.19 19.48 4.67
CA LYS A 217 0.67 20.46 5.65
C LYS A 217 -0.41 21.53 5.83
N SER A 218 -0.87 21.69 7.06
CA SER A 218 -1.91 22.67 7.40
C SER A 218 -1.32 23.86 8.16
N LEU A 219 -1.80 25.05 7.83
CA LEU A 219 -1.59 26.29 8.59
C LEU A 219 -2.95 26.89 8.93
N ALA A 220 -3.11 27.47 10.11
CA ALA A 220 -4.27 28.31 10.43
C ALA A 220 -3.86 29.61 11.13
N VAL A 221 -4.59 30.67 10.84
CA VAL A 221 -4.44 32.01 11.42
C VAL A 221 -5.82 32.48 11.90
N MET A 222 -5.86 33.06 13.10
CA MET A 222 -7.05 33.72 13.63
C MET A 222 -6.62 35.04 14.26
N ASP A 223 -7.10 36.15 13.71
CA ASP A 223 -6.71 37.49 14.15
C ASP A 223 -7.80 38.53 13.81
N TYR A 224 -7.61 39.75 14.28
CA TYR A 224 -8.40 40.91 13.87
C TYR A 224 -7.72 41.62 12.70
N LEU A 225 -8.51 42.31 11.87
CA LEU A 225 -7.97 43.11 10.78
C LEU A 225 -7.04 44.22 11.31
N LYS A 226 -5.82 44.29 10.77
CA LYS A 226 -4.79 45.29 11.15
C LYS A 226 -4.51 46.24 10.01
N PHE A 227 -4.37 47.54 10.32
CA PHE A 227 -4.03 48.55 9.33
C PHE A 227 -2.65 48.28 8.71
N ILE A 228 -2.59 48.27 7.38
CA ILE A 228 -1.37 48.03 6.60
C ILE A 228 -1.27 49.02 5.44
N THR A 229 -0.06 49.14 4.91
CA THR A 229 0.19 49.73 3.59
C THR A 229 0.98 48.71 2.78
N ASP A 230 0.38 48.24 1.69
CA ASP A 230 1.03 47.33 0.74
C ASP A 230 2.25 48.00 0.10
N THR A 231 3.15 47.19 -0.45
CA THR A 231 4.35 47.67 -1.17
C THR A 231 4.04 48.59 -2.35
N ASN A 232 2.84 48.46 -2.94
CA ASN A 232 2.36 49.34 -4.01
C ASN A 232 1.58 50.58 -3.52
N GLY A 233 1.61 50.84 -2.21
CA GLY A 233 0.97 51.99 -1.58
C GLY A 233 -0.51 51.79 -1.22
N THR A 234 -1.13 50.67 -1.60
CA THR A 234 -2.53 50.39 -1.25
C THR A 234 -2.71 50.31 0.26
N LYS A 235 -3.69 51.05 0.78
CA LYS A 235 -3.98 51.12 2.22
C LYS A 235 -5.26 50.37 2.55
N GLY A 236 -5.23 49.67 3.66
CA GLY A 236 -6.38 48.89 4.13
C GLY A 236 -6.08 48.16 5.41
N PHE A 237 -6.89 47.16 5.70
CA PHE A 237 -6.76 46.34 6.89
C PHE A 237 -6.74 44.88 6.49
N SER A 238 -5.85 44.09 7.09
CA SER A 238 -5.65 42.71 6.67
C SER A 238 -5.42 41.72 7.79
N VAL A 239 -5.81 40.47 7.53
CA VAL A 239 -5.27 39.26 8.14
C VAL A 239 -4.75 38.40 7.00
N GLU A 240 -3.50 37.96 7.11
CA GLU A 240 -2.80 37.20 6.08
C GLU A 240 -2.40 35.80 6.58
N ALA A 241 -2.38 34.83 5.67
CA ALA A 241 -1.86 33.49 5.90
C ALA A 241 -1.03 33.06 4.69
N THR A 242 0.19 32.59 4.91
CA THR A 242 1.11 32.16 3.84
C THR A 242 1.13 30.64 3.74
N THR A 243 1.13 30.08 2.54
CA THR A 243 1.20 28.64 2.33
C THR A 243 2.45 28.05 3.02
N PRO A 244 2.42 26.78 3.48
CA PRO A 244 3.57 26.16 4.15
C PRO A 244 4.88 26.16 3.35
N ASP A 245 4.81 26.15 2.01
CA ASP A 245 5.97 26.29 1.11
C ASP A 245 6.37 27.74 0.81
N GLY A 246 5.62 28.72 1.30
CA GLY A 246 5.88 30.15 1.10
C GLY A 246 5.44 30.70 -0.26
N LEU A 247 4.94 29.89 -1.20
CA LEU A 247 4.68 30.32 -2.58
C LEU A 247 3.51 31.29 -2.72
N TYR A 248 2.50 31.19 -1.85
CA TYR A 248 1.32 32.05 -1.92
C TYR A 248 0.98 32.64 -0.57
N THR A 249 0.49 33.88 -0.56
CA THR A 249 -0.13 34.49 0.62
C THR A 249 -1.59 34.77 0.32
N PHE A 250 -2.47 34.22 1.14
CA PHE A 250 -3.89 34.57 1.18
C PHE A 250 -4.13 35.67 2.18
N ARG A 251 -5.12 36.52 1.89
CA ARG A 251 -5.60 37.48 2.85
C ARG A 251 -7.08 37.74 2.77
N VAL A 252 -7.64 38.14 3.91
CA VAL A 252 -8.86 38.96 3.94
C VAL A 252 -8.41 40.41 4.04
N PHE A 253 -8.95 41.26 3.18
CA PHE A 253 -8.52 42.65 3.03
C PHE A 253 -9.71 43.60 2.95
N LEU A 254 -9.82 44.50 3.92
CA LEU A 254 -10.75 45.62 3.87
C LEU A 254 -10.03 46.85 3.34
N ARG A 255 -10.37 47.28 2.13
CA ARG A 255 -9.80 48.49 1.53
C ARG A 255 -10.16 49.73 2.36
N HIS A 256 -9.17 50.58 2.66
CA HIS A 256 -9.44 51.84 3.34
C HIS A 256 -10.16 52.82 2.40
N SER A 257 -11.10 53.61 2.94
CA SER A 257 -11.82 54.66 2.19
C SER A 257 -10.94 55.81 1.70
N LEU A 258 -9.67 55.85 2.11
CA LEU A 258 -8.68 56.87 1.78
C LEU A 258 -7.41 56.15 1.33
N GLN A 259 -6.88 56.52 0.16
CA GLN A 259 -5.64 55.97 -0.40
C GLN A 259 -4.52 57.02 -0.40
N THR A 260 -4.58 57.95 0.56
CA THR A 260 -3.64 59.06 0.73
C THR A 260 -2.83 58.89 2.02
N ALA A 261 -1.86 59.78 2.25
CA ALA A 261 -1.08 59.81 3.50
C ALA A 261 -1.92 60.09 4.76
N ALA A 262 -3.16 60.59 4.61
CA ALA A 262 -4.07 60.88 5.72
C ALA A 262 -4.81 59.65 6.26
N ALA A 263 -4.69 58.49 5.60
CA ALA A 263 -5.31 57.25 6.06
C ALA A 263 -4.58 56.71 7.32
N THR A 264 -5.37 56.31 8.32
CA THR A 264 -4.90 55.81 9.62
C THR A 264 -5.71 54.59 10.03
N ALA A 265 -5.35 53.93 11.14
CA ALA A 265 -6.06 52.75 11.60
C ALA A 265 -7.52 53.01 12.08
N ILE A 266 -7.93 54.26 12.29
CA ILE A 266 -9.21 54.59 12.95
C ILE A 266 -10.15 55.49 12.14
N ASN A 267 -9.74 55.96 10.96
CA ASN A 267 -10.52 56.92 10.16
C ASN A 267 -11.02 56.35 8.83
N SER A 268 -11.03 55.02 8.69
CA SER A 268 -11.72 54.37 7.57
C SER A 268 -13.22 54.44 7.76
N THR A 269 -13.93 54.72 6.67
CA THR A 269 -15.41 54.72 6.60
C THR A 269 -15.95 53.56 5.78
N THR A 270 -15.08 52.67 5.27
CA THR A 270 -15.49 51.48 4.54
C THR A 270 -16.22 50.52 5.46
N GLN A 271 -17.39 50.05 5.05
CA GLN A 271 -18.14 49.03 5.79
C GLN A 271 -17.43 47.68 5.72
N VAL A 272 -17.44 46.94 6.83
CA VAL A 272 -16.75 45.64 6.98
C VAL A 272 -17.27 44.57 6.02
N GLN A 273 -18.51 44.70 5.53
CA GLN A 273 -19.06 43.82 4.49
C GLN A 273 -18.28 43.83 3.17
N PHE A 274 -17.46 44.85 2.92
CA PHE A 274 -16.62 44.95 1.72
C PHE A 274 -15.20 44.43 1.93
N ALA A 275 -14.95 43.69 3.02
CA ALA A 275 -13.71 42.95 3.15
C ALA A 275 -13.67 41.84 2.09
N ASP A 276 -12.60 41.80 1.32
CA ASP A 276 -12.47 40.93 0.15
C ASP A 276 -11.38 39.88 0.38
N VAL A 277 -11.49 38.75 -0.31
CA VAL A 277 -10.43 37.73 -0.34
C VAL A 277 -9.48 38.04 -1.49
N GLN A 278 -8.18 38.00 -1.22
CA GLN A 278 -7.15 38.22 -2.23
C GLN A 278 -6.02 37.19 -2.08
N ILE A 279 -5.33 36.91 -3.18
CA ILE A 279 -4.13 36.08 -3.21
C ILE A 279 -2.94 36.88 -3.72
N ARG A 280 -1.76 36.56 -3.23
CA ARG A 280 -0.48 37.00 -3.79
C ARG A 280 0.37 35.79 -4.13
N ASN A 281 0.95 35.82 -5.34
CA ASN A 281 2.05 34.95 -5.72
C ASN A 281 3.36 35.55 -5.19
N ASN A 282 4.05 34.84 -4.28
CA ASN A 282 5.29 35.31 -3.65
C ASN A 282 6.55 34.96 -4.46
N SER A 283 6.40 34.28 -5.59
CA SER A 283 7.53 33.93 -6.45
C SER A 283 7.96 35.14 -7.31
N ALA A 284 9.18 35.07 -7.85
CA ALA A 284 9.72 36.11 -8.72
C ALA A 284 9.15 36.09 -10.15
N ALA A 285 8.39 35.06 -10.51
CA ALA A 285 7.85 34.87 -11.85
C ALA A 285 6.31 34.75 -11.82
N ASN A 286 5.67 34.98 -12.97
CA ASN A 286 4.23 34.75 -13.10
C ASN A 286 3.90 33.27 -12.78
N LYS A 287 2.76 33.05 -12.12
CA LYS A 287 2.22 31.72 -11.83
C LYS A 287 0.88 31.55 -12.49
N VAL A 288 0.71 30.49 -13.27
CA VAL A 288 -0.56 30.15 -13.89
C VAL A 288 -1.30 29.20 -12.96
N LEU A 289 -2.47 29.61 -12.52
CA LEU A 289 -3.26 28.93 -11.49
C LEU A 289 -4.55 28.38 -12.11
N MET A 290 -4.81 27.09 -11.93
CA MET A 290 -6.16 26.53 -12.06
C MET A 290 -6.85 26.73 -10.71
N TRP A 291 -8.07 27.24 -10.69
CA TRP A 291 -8.71 27.58 -9.42
C TRP A 291 -10.24 27.52 -9.47
N ASN A 292 -10.84 27.38 -8.30
CA ASN A 292 -12.27 27.56 -8.08
C ASN A 292 -12.54 28.08 -6.68
N ASN A 293 -13.78 28.49 -6.43
CA ASN A 293 -14.26 28.74 -5.09
C ASN A 293 -15.66 28.15 -4.85
N SER A 294 -16.03 28.07 -3.58
CA SER A 294 -17.38 27.77 -3.13
C SER A 294 -17.73 28.64 -1.92
N THR A 295 -19.00 29.00 -1.86
CA THR A 295 -19.60 29.82 -0.82
C THR A 295 -20.74 29.04 -0.15
N GLU A 296 -21.10 29.42 1.08
CA GLU A 296 -22.17 28.73 1.83
C GLU A 296 -23.56 28.85 1.17
N TYR A 297 -23.76 29.84 0.28
CA TYR A 297 -24.98 30.01 -0.49
C TYR A 297 -25.08 28.92 -1.58
N GLY A 298 -25.48 27.71 -1.16
CA GLY A 298 -25.95 26.64 -2.04
C GLY A 298 -24.99 25.47 -2.29
N ALA A 299 -23.81 25.40 -1.64
CA ALA A 299 -22.82 24.34 -1.85
C ALA A 299 -22.45 24.12 -3.34
N TYR A 300 -22.65 25.15 -4.16
CA TYR A 300 -22.34 25.17 -5.59
C TYR A 300 -20.89 25.61 -5.77
N ILE A 301 -20.26 25.18 -6.87
CA ILE A 301 -18.98 25.75 -7.31
C ILE A 301 -19.30 27.14 -7.85
N GLY A 302 -19.14 28.17 -7.02
CA GLY A 302 -19.64 29.52 -7.28
C GLY A 302 -19.12 30.08 -8.59
N GLN A 303 -17.80 30.17 -8.71
CA GLN A 303 -17.09 30.71 -9.87
C GLN A 303 -15.83 29.86 -10.10
N ALA A 304 -15.49 29.58 -11.36
CA ALA A 304 -14.27 28.85 -11.73
C ALA A 304 -13.63 29.44 -12.98
N GLY A 305 -12.30 29.54 -12.98
CA GLY A 305 -11.49 29.92 -14.14
C GLY A 305 -10.62 28.75 -14.59
N ASN A 306 -10.48 28.54 -15.90
CA ASN A 306 -9.56 27.53 -16.44
C ASN A 306 -8.14 27.80 -15.97
N THR A 307 -7.62 29.01 -16.23
CA THR A 307 -6.28 29.41 -15.83
C THR A 307 -6.22 30.91 -15.58
N LEU A 308 -5.67 31.32 -14.45
CA LEU A 308 -5.45 32.70 -14.05
C LEU A 308 -3.94 32.94 -13.89
N THR A 309 -3.39 33.98 -14.53
CA THR A 309 -1.94 34.28 -14.42
C THR A 309 -1.68 35.30 -13.31
N ALA A 310 -1.31 34.83 -12.13
CA ALA A 310 -0.96 35.66 -10.98
C ALA A 310 0.44 36.27 -11.12
N VAL A 311 0.51 37.60 -11.08
CA VAL A 311 1.78 38.35 -11.21
C VAL A 311 2.61 38.29 -9.91
N PRO A 312 3.95 38.43 -9.99
CA PRO A 312 4.84 38.43 -8.84
C PRO A 312 4.50 39.49 -7.79
N ASN A 313 4.53 39.08 -6.53
CA ASN A 313 4.63 39.89 -5.32
C ASN A 313 3.54 40.96 -5.11
N LEU A 314 2.42 40.86 -5.82
CA LEU A 314 1.28 41.76 -5.66
C LEU A 314 0.01 40.96 -5.36
N PHE A 315 -0.81 41.51 -4.46
CA PHE A 315 -2.13 40.96 -4.19
C PHE A 315 -3.08 41.25 -5.35
N GLY A 316 -3.95 40.29 -5.65
CA GLY A 316 -4.95 40.40 -6.70
C GLY A 316 -6.02 39.32 -6.60
N GLY A 317 -6.79 39.24 -7.68
CA GLY A 317 -7.87 38.28 -7.89
C GLY A 317 -8.37 38.39 -9.33
N ASP A 318 -9.50 37.77 -9.62
CA ASP A 318 -10.11 37.73 -10.96
C ASP A 318 -11.37 38.62 -11.10
N VAL A 319 -11.89 39.17 -10.00
CA VAL A 319 -13.05 40.08 -9.97
C VAL A 319 -14.31 39.42 -10.55
N ASP A 320 -14.97 38.57 -9.76
CA ASP A 320 -16.17 37.78 -10.04
C ASP A 320 -15.90 36.42 -10.69
N SER A 321 -15.53 36.37 -11.97
CA SER A 321 -15.10 35.13 -12.63
C SER A 321 -14.05 35.35 -13.71
N GLY A 322 -13.27 34.29 -13.91
CA GLY A 322 -12.63 33.99 -15.19
C GLY A 322 -11.13 33.83 -15.10
N ASN A 323 -10.47 34.25 -16.17
CA ASN A 323 -9.05 33.99 -16.41
C ASN A 323 -8.18 35.25 -16.37
N ASN A 324 -8.78 36.40 -16.01
CA ASN A 324 -8.12 37.70 -16.07
C ASN A 324 -7.64 38.13 -14.68
N TRP A 325 -6.34 38.30 -14.52
CA TRP A 325 -5.78 38.80 -13.27
C TRP A 325 -5.93 40.30 -13.14
N THR A 326 -6.51 40.74 -12.03
CA THR A 326 -6.58 42.14 -11.65
C THR A 326 -5.76 42.37 -10.38
N THR A 327 -4.80 43.28 -10.47
CA THR A 327 -3.93 43.64 -9.36
C THR A 327 -4.59 44.67 -8.46
N SER A 328 -4.50 44.49 -7.15
CA SER A 328 -4.91 45.50 -6.16
C SER A 328 -4.00 46.72 -6.29
N THR A 329 -4.56 47.92 -6.45
CA THR A 329 -3.78 49.17 -6.53
C THR A 329 -4.45 50.25 -5.68
N THR A 330 -3.86 51.44 -5.60
CA THR A 330 -4.49 52.62 -4.97
C THR A 330 -5.72 53.13 -5.74
N ALA A 331 -5.93 52.72 -6.99
CA ALA A 331 -7.10 53.08 -7.79
C ALA A 331 -8.13 51.94 -7.91
N THR A 332 -7.71 50.69 -7.75
CA THR A 332 -8.52 49.50 -8.11
C THR A 332 -8.81 48.67 -6.87
N ARG A 333 -10.10 48.46 -6.57
CA ARG A 333 -10.58 47.42 -5.64
C ARG A 333 -10.60 46.08 -6.37
N VAL A 334 -10.12 45.03 -5.73
CA VAL A 334 -10.07 43.68 -6.30
C VAL A 334 -10.45 42.65 -5.25
N TYR A 335 -10.93 41.51 -5.72
CA TYR A 335 -11.32 40.35 -4.94
C TYR A 335 -11.13 39.11 -5.82
N TRP A 336 -10.89 37.96 -5.19
CA TRP A 336 -10.75 36.69 -5.87
C TRP A 336 -12.03 35.89 -5.72
N GLY A 337 -12.64 35.49 -6.83
CA GLY A 337 -13.99 34.98 -6.88
C GLY A 337 -14.99 36.10 -6.59
N ASP A 338 -15.73 35.95 -5.50
CA ASP A 338 -16.85 36.84 -5.17
C ASP A 338 -16.43 38.03 -4.28
N ALA A 339 -17.13 39.15 -4.38
CA ALA A 339 -16.89 40.32 -3.55
C ALA A 339 -17.43 40.10 -2.12
N GLY A 340 -16.80 40.69 -1.11
CA GLY A 340 -17.36 40.85 0.25
C GLY A 340 -17.59 39.56 1.06
N ILE A 341 -16.63 39.14 1.89
CA ILE A 341 -16.71 37.93 2.74
C ILE A 341 -17.72 38.01 3.90
N TYR A 342 -18.30 39.18 4.16
CA TYR A 342 -19.26 39.35 5.25
C TYR A 342 -20.60 39.86 4.70
N GLN A 343 -21.20 39.07 3.80
CA GLN A 343 -22.48 39.37 3.12
C GLN A 343 -23.43 38.16 2.97
N GLY A 344 -23.26 37.09 3.76
CA GLY A 344 -24.09 35.89 3.65
C GLY A 344 -25.59 36.20 3.81
N SER A 345 -26.36 36.06 2.72
CA SER A 345 -27.79 36.43 2.61
C SER A 345 -28.11 37.82 3.19
N ASN A 346 -27.21 38.79 2.94
CA ASN A 346 -27.31 40.16 3.47
C ASN A 346 -27.42 40.26 5.00
N SER A 347 -26.94 39.26 5.75
CA SER A 347 -27.21 39.19 7.20
C SER A 347 -26.12 38.55 8.07
N GLY A 348 -25.05 37.95 7.52
CA GLY A 348 -24.14 37.15 8.35
C GLY A 348 -22.75 36.85 7.77
N PRO A 349 -21.84 36.34 8.63
CA PRO A 349 -20.50 35.92 8.23
C PRO A 349 -20.60 34.78 7.23
N GLU A 350 -19.79 34.85 6.17
CA GLU A 350 -19.79 33.84 5.13
C GLU A 350 -18.66 32.82 5.36
N TYR A 351 -18.96 31.55 5.12
CA TYR A 351 -17.94 30.54 4.87
C TYR A 351 -17.47 30.64 3.41
N ARG A 352 -16.15 30.76 3.20
CA ARG A 352 -15.55 30.68 1.86
C ARG A 352 -14.47 29.60 1.78
N TYR A 353 -14.53 28.84 0.70
CA TYR A 353 -13.54 27.83 0.34
C TYR A 353 -12.96 28.15 -1.03
N TYR A 354 -11.64 28.23 -1.12
CA TYR A 354 -10.89 28.39 -2.36
C TYR A 354 -10.02 27.17 -2.55
N SER A 355 -9.89 26.69 -3.79
CA SER A 355 -8.86 25.72 -4.13
C SER A 355 -8.13 26.15 -5.39
N TRP A 356 -6.82 25.92 -5.42
CA TRP A 356 -6.00 26.24 -6.58
C TRP A 356 -4.81 25.29 -6.72
N ILE A 357 -4.35 25.16 -7.96
CA ILE A 357 -3.22 24.32 -8.36
C ILE A 357 -2.33 25.16 -9.28
N ASP A 358 -1.02 25.18 -9.01
CA ASP A 358 -0.02 25.71 -9.94
C ASP A 358 0.10 24.76 -11.15
N THR A 359 -0.02 25.26 -12.38
CA THR A 359 0.08 24.43 -13.60
C THR A 359 1.48 23.91 -13.91
N SER A 360 2.46 24.17 -13.04
CA SER A 360 3.79 23.57 -13.04
C SER A 360 3.75 22.06 -13.33
N THR A 361 4.49 21.65 -14.35
CA THR A 361 4.64 20.22 -14.73
C THR A 361 5.60 19.46 -13.82
N THR A 362 6.32 20.17 -12.94
CA THR A 362 7.34 19.58 -12.07
C THR A 362 6.87 19.38 -10.63
N THR A 363 5.89 20.15 -10.16
CA THR A 363 5.40 20.10 -8.77
C THR A 363 3.97 19.61 -8.74
N LYS A 364 3.70 18.52 -8.02
CA LYS A 364 2.34 18.00 -7.81
C LYS A 364 1.75 18.54 -6.50
N VAL A 365 1.51 19.85 -6.46
CA VAL A 365 1.02 20.54 -5.26
C VAL A 365 -0.34 21.18 -5.54
N ALA A 366 -1.32 20.83 -4.72
CA ALA A 366 -2.62 21.49 -4.68
C ALA A 366 -2.76 22.23 -3.35
N TYR A 367 -3.58 23.27 -3.34
CA TYR A 367 -3.84 24.03 -2.15
C TYR A 367 -5.34 24.23 -1.96
N THR A 368 -5.75 24.28 -0.70
CA THR A 368 -7.09 24.68 -0.31
C THR A 368 -6.98 25.75 0.75
N ALA A 369 -7.87 26.72 0.72
CA ALA A 369 -7.98 27.75 1.73
C ALA A 369 -9.43 27.85 2.18
N TYR A 370 -9.65 27.70 3.48
CA TYR A 370 -10.92 27.91 4.13
C TYR A 370 -10.83 29.19 4.96
N MET A 371 -11.83 30.05 4.87
CA MET A 371 -11.90 31.27 5.67
C MET A 371 -13.31 31.66 6.05
N MET A 372 -13.40 32.40 7.15
CA MET A 372 -14.61 33.03 7.64
C MET A 372 -14.23 34.35 8.30
N ALA A 373 -15.07 35.37 8.12
CA ALA A 373 -14.91 36.62 8.82
C ALA A 373 -16.25 37.19 9.27
N GLY A 374 -16.24 37.86 10.42
CA GLY A 374 -17.41 38.51 10.98
C GLY A 374 -17.02 39.61 11.95
N ALA A 375 -17.92 40.56 12.17
CA ALA A 375 -17.64 41.73 13.01
C ALA A 375 -18.75 41.97 14.04
N VAL A 376 -18.34 42.46 15.22
CA VAL A 376 -19.28 42.99 16.20
C VAL A 376 -19.86 44.30 15.65
N GLY A 377 -21.20 44.43 15.68
CA GLY A 377 -21.93 45.57 15.11
C GLY A 377 -22.60 45.29 13.76
N GLY A 378 -22.44 44.09 13.20
CA GLY A 378 -23.08 43.69 11.94
C GLY A 378 -22.33 44.17 10.69
N GLN A 379 -22.82 43.77 9.52
CA GLN A 379 -22.15 43.94 8.23
C GLN A 379 -21.92 45.42 7.82
N THR A 380 -22.76 46.34 8.32
CA THR A 380 -22.70 47.78 8.01
C THR A 380 -21.75 48.57 8.91
N GLY A 381 -21.16 47.92 9.92
CA GLY A 381 -20.16 48.55 10.79
C GLY A 381 -18.92 48.99 10.01
N THR A 382 -18.26 50.05 10.46
CA THR A 382 -17.07 50.60 9.78
C THR A 382 -15.79 50.42 10.59
N ASN A 383 -15.86 49.89 11.81
CA ASN A 383 -14.70 49.66 12.66
C ASN A 383 -14.01 48.33 12.29
N PRO A 384 -12.84 48.34 11.62
CA PRO A 384 -12.21 47.11 11.17
C PRO A 384 -11.65 46.28 12.34
N ALA A 385 -11.36 46.92 13.48
CA ALA A 385 -10.83 46.25 14.65
C ALA A 385 -11.86 45.33 15.33
N THR A 386 -13.15 45.41 14.98
CA THR A 386 -14.16 44.47 15.45
C THR A 386 -14.31 43.25 14.54
N MET A 387 -13.70 43.26 13.35
CA MET A 387 -13.76 42.17 12.40
C MET A 387 -12.70 41.12 12.70
N LYS A 388 -13.17 39.94 13.10
CA LYS A 388 -12.34 38.77 13.36
C LYS A 388 -12.31 37.90 12.11
N VAL A 389 -11.11 37.47 11.73
CA VAL A 389 -10.87 36.65 10.54
C VAL A 389 -10.22 35.34 10.95
N PHE A 390 -10.72 34.26 10.40
CA PHE A 390 -10.09 32.95 10.41
C PHE A 390 -9.68 32.56 9.00
N ILE A 391 -8.44 32.07 8.83
CA ILE A 391 -7.94 31.50 7.58
C ILE A 391 -7.24 30.19 7.91
N LYS A 392 -7.59 29.09 7.24
CA LYS A 392 -6.87 27.82 7.23
C LYS A 392 -6.43 27.53 5.80
N ILE A 393 -5.20 27.10 5.63
CA ILE A 393 -4.63 26.67 4.36
C ILE A 393 -4.12 25.24 4.51
N ASP A 394 -4.49 24.36 3.59
CA ASP A 394 -3.86 23.06 3.42
C ASP A 394 -3.04 23.04 2.14
N GLN A 395 -1.77 22.66 2.24
CA GLN A 395 -0.91 22.31 1.12
C GLN A 395 -0.88 20.78 0.98
N ILE A 396 -1.37 20.29 -0.16
CA ILE A 396 -1.44 18.87 -0.48
C ILE A 396 -0.35 18.56 -1.51
N THR A 397 0.67 17.82 -1.10
CA THR A 397 1.83 17.48 -1.93
C THR A 397 1.79 16.01 -2.28
N ALA A 398 1.54 15.69 -3.54
CA ALA A 398 1.70 14.32 -4.02
C ALA A 398 3.20 14.00 -4.20
N PRO A 399 3.62 12.75 -4.00
CA PRO A 399 5.02 12.34 -4.05
C PRO A 399 5.55 12.10 -5.48
#